data_AF-A0A2T5IFJ5-F1
#
_entry.id   AF-A0A2T5IFJ5-F1
#
_cell.length_a   1.000
_cell.length_b   1.000
_cell.length_c   1.000
_cell.angle_alpha   90.00
_cell.angle_beta   90.00
_cell.angle_gamma   90.00
#
_symmetry.space_group_name_H-M   'P 1'
#
loop_
_entity.id
_entity.type
_entity.pdbx_description
1 polymer ?
#
loop_
_entity_poly.entity_id
_entity_poly.type
_entity_poly.pdbx_seq_one_letter_code
_entity_poly.pdbx_strand_id
1 'polypeptide(L)'
;ETQVGKQVCSFVSYFFSFKQNIMCPFKGGNSNIIGLDKAYLWIRRGSRILAEGTPDNPIVMTGAVGQDAGEWAGLVLAGNAPVNGCNAGVPVCEVPFEAVTTEIYGGNNPADNSGVLKYVQILFAGDAVRQDEELNGLTFNGVGSGTIVDYVQVHAGLDDGIEVFGGTVQMKHLVLTNIRDDSLDWTNGWQGRAQFILIKQAADSGDRGIEADNNEVDNGSTPRAQPILSNMTILGRTGSAVEGVLLRRGTGVNIWNSVIVGGFSSCLTIDGPATFAHAGTPGSLSGTLTIQNSFVNCTGNFADGEGATFATADWFLSQSENQQGDPLLSGYLPASGSPLTLGGVAVNDPFFTAVDYVGAFKDENDDWTREWTFNFN
;
A
#
# COMPACT_ATOMS: atom_id res chain seq x y z
N GLU A 1 16.71 43.32 0.81
CA GLU A 1 16.18 42.81 -0.47
C GLU A 1 16.53 41.35 -0.62
N THR A 2 15.52 40.49 -0.45
CA THR A 2 15.38 39.15 -1.06
C THR A 2 13.92 38.80 -0.84
N GLN A 3 13.06 39.33 -1.73
CA GLN A 3 11.66 38.95 -1.81
C GLN A 3 11.60 37.50 -2.31
N VAL A 4 11.52 36.54 -1.40
CA VAL A 4 11.01 35.21 -1.74
C VAL A 4 9.50 35.37 -1.89
N GLY A 5 9.02 35.17 -3.11
CA GLY A 5 7.62 35.35 -3.47
C GLY A 5 6.70 34.64 -2.49
N LYS A 6 5.71 35.39 -1.99
CA LYS A 6 4.52 34.84 -1.36
C LYS A 6 3.80 33.96 -2.39
N GLN A 7 4.04 32.66 -2.40
CA GLN A 7 3.05 31.69 -2.90
C GLN A 7 2.14 31.38 -1.71
N VAL A 8 1.04 32.13 -1.63
CA VAL A 8 -0.06 31.85 -0.71
C VAL A 8 -0.87 30.72 -1.32
N CYS A 9 -0.63 29.48 -0.90
CA CYS A 9 -1.65 28.44 -0.99
C CYS A 9 -2.58 28.62 0.22
N SER A 10 -3.55 29.54 0.10
CA SER A 10 -4.65 29.70 1.06
C SER A 10 -5.84 28.93 0.53
N PHE A 11 -6.25 27.88 1.24
CA PHE A 11 -7.19 26.87 0.77
C PHE A 11 -8.62 27.19 1.23
N VAL A 12 -9.46 27.66 0.31
CA VAL A 12 -10.91 27.78 0.48
C VAL A 12 -11.55 27.47 -0.87
N SER A 13 -11.91 26.21 -1.17
CA SER A 13 -12.94 25.76 -2.15
C SER A 13 -12.90 24.25 -2.43
N TYR A 14 -14.04 23.71 -2.86
CA TYR A 14 -14.46 22.29 -2.86
C TYR A 14 -13.72 21.30 -3.76
N PHE A 15 -12.83 21.71 -4.67
CA PHE A 15 -12.08 20.79 -5.54
C PHE A 15 -10.74 21.42 -5.94
N PHE A 16 -9.61 20.77 -5.61
CA PHE A 16 -8.29 21.18 -6.08
C PHE A 16 -7.69 20.11 -6.99
N SER A 17 -7.53 20.47 -8.26
CA SER A 17 -6.84 19.62 -9.23
C SER A 17 -5.84 20.45 -10.03
N PHE A 18 -4.57 20.06 -9.95
CA PHE A 18 -3.49 20.80 -10.61
C PHE A 18 -3.51 20.54 -12.11
N LYS A 19 -3.17 21.56 -12.92
CA LYS A 19 -2.99 21.39 -14.36
C LYS A 19 -1.62 20.79 -14.64
N GLN A 20 -1.52 20.08 -15.76
CA GLN A 20 -0.29 19.46 -16.26
C GLN A 20 0.92 20.41 -16.19
N ASN A 21 2.09 19.88 -15.82
CA ASN A 21 3.36 20.59 -15.66
C ASN A 21 3.45 21.59 -14.49
N ILE A 22 2.59 21.45 -13.47
CA ILE A 22 2.68 22.24 -12.22
C ILE A 22 3.37 21.43 -11.12
N MET A 23 4.23 22.09 -10.33
CA MET A 23 4.80 21.57 -9.09
C MET A 23 4.08 22.18 -7.89
N CYS A 24 3.68 21.35 -6.91
CA CYS A 24 3.06 21.80 -5.66
C CYS A 24 4.03 21.59 -4.47
N PRO A 25 4.72 22.65 -3.98
CA PRO A 25 5.68 22.52 -2.90
C PRO A 25 5.04 22.65 -1.51
N PHE A 26 5.32 21.66 -0.65
CA PHE A 26 5.11 21.67 0.79
C PHE A 26 6.45 21.34 1.43
N LYS A 27 7.09 22.32 2.08
CA LYS A 27 8.45 22.17 2.66
C LYS A 27 8.55 22.84 4.01
N GLY A 28 8.96 22.07 5.03
CA GLY A 28 9.48 22.54 6.32
C GLY A 28 8.51 23.35 7.20
N GLY A 29 8.48 23.06 8.50
CA GLY A 29 7.55 23.65 9.46
C GLY A 29 6.14 23.01 9.40
N ASN A 30 5.31 23.25 10.43
CA ASN A 30 3.96 22.69 10.61
C ASN A 30 3.02 22.97 9.41
N SER A 31 3.20 22.22 8.33
CA SER A 31 2.43 22.32 7.10
C SER A 31 1.24 21.38 7.24
N ASN A 32 0.08 21.96 7.61
CA ASN A 32 -1.18 21.24 7.70
C ASN A 32 -2.02 21.56 6.47
N ILE A 33 -2.40 20.53 5.72
CA ILE A 33 -3.38 20.59 4.64
C ILE A 33 -4.69 20.08 5.20
N ILE A 34 -5.72 20.91 5.14
CA ILE A 34 -7.04 20.59 5.68
C ILE A 34 -8.01 20.32 4.52
N GLY A 35 -8.47 19.09 4.41
CA GLY A 35 -9.57 18.69 3.56
C GLY A 35 -10.91 19.04 4.21
N LEU A 36 -11.84 19.55 3.42
CA LEU A 36 -13.24 19.67 3.82
C LEU A 36 -14.00 18.41 3.40
N ASP A 37 -15.24 18.27 3.87
CA ASP A 37 -16.19 17.24 3.45
C ASP A 37 -16.12 17.02 1.92
N LYS A 38 -15.90 15.76 1.50
CA LYS A 38 -15.76 15.33 0.10
C LYS A 38 -14.62 15.95 -0.71
N ALA A 39 -13.77 16.77 -0.10
CA ALA A 39 -12.65 17.37 -0.78
C ALA A 39 -11.49 16.37 -0.90
N TYR A 40 -10.82 16.37 -2.05
CA TYR A 40 -9.60 15.61 -2.30
C TYR A 40 -8.53 16.48 -2.96
N LEU A 41 -7.29 16.01 -2.86
CA LEU A 41 -6.14 16.60 -3.54
C LEU A 41 -5.75 15.73 -4.73
N TRP A 42 -5.97 16.22 -5.96
CA TRP A 42 -5.62 15.49 -7.17
C TRP A 42 -4.38 16.05 -7.86
N ILE A 43 -3.30 15.27 -7.86
CA ILE A 43 -2.07 15.56 -8.62
C ILE A 43 -2.23 14.93 -10.02
N ARG A 44 -2.66 15.74 -11.00
CA ARG A 44 -2.92 15.23 -12.36
C ARG A 44 -1.65 14.74 -13.04
N ARG A 45 -1.83 13.77 -13.95
CA ARG A 45 -0.80 13.27 -14.86
C ARG A 45 0.04 14.39 -15.48
N GLY A 46 1.36 14.25 -15.36
CA GLY A 46 2.36 15.25 -15.78
C GLY A 46 2.56 16.42 -14.81
N SER A 47 1.88 16.44 -13.67
CA SER A 47 2.15 17.35 -12.55
C SER A 47 2.98 16.64 -11.48
N ARG A 48 3.52 17.39 -10.51
CA ARG A 48 4.30 16.83 -9.41
C ARG A 48 3.90 17.41 -8.07
N ILE A 49 3.87 16.57 -7.05
CA ILE A 49 3.85 17.01 -5.65
C ILE A 49 5.26 17.03 -5.08
N LEU A 50 5.59 18.00 -4.26
CA LEU A 50 6.82 18.03 -3.50
C LEU A 50 6.45 18.19 -2.02
N ALA A 51 6.06 17.08 -1.40
CA ALA A 51 5.78 16.99 0.03
C ALA A 51 6.99 16.33 0.71
N GLU A 52 7.90 17.16 1.20
CA GLU A 52 9.16 16.71 1.83
C GLU A 52 9.25 17.30 3.24
N GLY A 53 8.68 16.58 4.20
CA GLY A 53 8.78 16.85 5.63
C GLY A 53 10.07 16.31 6.24
N THR A 54 10.15 16.37 7.56
CA THR A 54 11.23 15.79 8.37
C THR A 54 10.64 14.98 9.52
N PRO A 55 11.42 14.14 10.24
CA PRO A 55 10.90 13.44 11.40
C PRO A 55 10.22 14.36 12.42
N ASP A 56 10.87 15.49 12.74
CA ASP A 56 10.36 16.48 13.70
C ASP A 56 9.22 17.37 13.16
N ASN A 57 9.01 17.40 11.83
CA ASN A 57 8.05 18.28 11.17
C ASN A 57 7.46 17.55 9.95
N PRO A 58 6.66 16.50 10.18
CA PRO A 58 5.97 15.82 9.10
C PRO A 58 4.95 16.78 8.46
N ILE A 59 4.64 16.53 7.19
CA ILE A 59 3.53 17.21 6.52
C ILE A 59 2.26 16.45 6.87
N VAL A 60 1.25 17.16 7.40
CA VAL A 60 -0.01 16.54 7.82
C VAL A 60 -1.11 16.92 6.85
N MET A 61 -1.78 15.93 6.26
CA MET A 61 -2.99 16.08 5.47
C MET A 61 -4.13 15.42 6.23
N THR A 62 -5.16 16.19 6.59
CA THR A 62 -6.24 15.71 7.48
C THR A 62 -7.57 16.39 7.18
N GLY A 63 -8.66 15.82 7.67
CA GLY A 63 -9.96 16.46 7.71
C GLY A 63 -10.04 17.67 8.65
N ALA A 64 -11.16 18.38 8.59
CA ALA A 64 -11.37 19.63 9.33
C ALA A 64 -11.40 19.46 10.86
N VAL A 65 -11.76 18.28 11.35
CA VAL A 65 -11.87 17.96 12.79
C VAL A 65 -10.68 17.10 13.24
N GLY A 66 -10.21 16.19 12.39
CA GLY A 66 -9.07 15.31 12.62
C GLY A 66 -9.35 14.24 13.68
N GLN A 67 -10.53 13.61 13.63
CA GLN A 67 -10.99 12.63 14.61
C GLN A 67 -11.64 11.40 13.99
N ASP A 68 -12.48 11.59 12.97
CA ASP A 68 -13.32 10.53 12.41
C ASP A 68 -12.86 10.15 11.00
N ALA A 69 -12.97 8.87 10.66
CA ALA A 69 -12.69 8.40 9.31
C ALA A 69 -13.65 9.04 8.29
N GLY A 70 -13.15 9.35 7.08
CA GLY A 70 -13.96 9.92 6.00
C GLY A 70 -14.30 11.40 6.17
N GLU A 71 -13.47 12.19 6.88
CA GLU A 71 -13.68 13.64 6.99
C GLU A 71 -13.30 14.40 5.70
N TRP A 72 -12.52 13.76 4.83
CA TRP A 72 -12.16 14.22 3.50
C TRP A 72 -11.88 13.01 2.61
N ALA A 73 -11.85 13.22 1.30
CA ALA A 73 -11.83 12.11 0.37
C ALA A 73 -10.43 11.51 0.15
N GLY A 74 -9.35 12.31 0.20
CA GLY A 74 -7.97 11.78 0.22
C GLY A 74 -7.01 12.39 -0.80
N LEU A 75 -5.84 11.76 -0.96
CA LEU A 75 -4.78 12.20 -1.86
C LEU A 75 -4.66 11.25 -3.07
N VAL A 76 -4.77 11.80 -4.27
CA VAL A 76 -4.61 11.03 -5.53
C VAL A 76 -3.42 11.54 -6.32
N LEU A 77 -2.51 10.64 -6.67
CA LEU A 77 -1.42 10.91 -7.61
C LEU A 77 -1.68 10.15 -8.92
N ALA A 78 -1.92 10.87 -10.00
CA ALA A 78 -2.02 10.30 -11.34
C ALA A 78 -0.69 10.47 -12.09
N GLY A 79 -0.14 9.36 -12.57
CA GLY A 79 1.12 9.28 -13.30
C GLY A 79 0.95 8.79 -14.74
N ASN A 80 2.09 8.62 -15.41
CA ASN A 80 2.19 8.21 -16.81
C ASN A 80 2.83 6.82 -16.98
N ALA A 81 2.86 6.01 -15.92
CA ALA A 81 3.42 4.65 -15.95
C ALA A 81 2.40 3.63 -16.48
N PRO A 82 2.88 2.46 -16.97
CA PRO A 82 2.02 1.44 -17.55
C PRO A 82 0.96 0.92 -16.59
N VAL A 83 -0.26 0.73 -17.10
CA VAL A 83 -1.38 0.08 -16.42
C VAL A 83 -1.99 -0.95 -17.37
N ASN A 84 -2.82 -1.84 -16.83
CA ASN A 84 -3.63 -2.76 -17.63
C ASN A 84 -5.12 -2.32 -17.63
N GLY A 85 -5.98 -3.05 -18.37
CA GLY A 85 -7.42 -2.77 -18.46
C GLY A 85 -7.85 -2.03 -19.73
N CYS A 86 -6.92 -1.71 -20.65
CA CYS A 86 -7.27 -1.21 -21.98
C CYS A 86 -7.54 -2.34 -22.98
N ASN A 87 -8.26 -2.01 -24.05
CA ASN A 87 -8.47 -2.92 -25.18
C ASN A 87 -7.14 -3.42 -25.76
N ALA A 88 -7.09 -4.70 -26.11
CA ALA A 88 -5.93 -5.30 -26.76
C ALA A 88 -5.52 -4.53 -28.03
N GLY A 89 -4.21 -4.33 -28.20
CA GLY A 89 -3.65 -3.60 -29.35
C GLY A 89 -3.62 -2.07 -29.22
N VAL A 90 -4.12 -1.51 -28.11
CA VAL A 90 -3.93 -0.09 -27.79
C VAL A 90 -2.44 0.18 -27.47
N PRO A 91 -1.75 1.07 -28.21
CA PRO A 91 -0.31 1.29 -28.02
C PRO A 91 0.09 1.93 -26.69
N VAL A 92 -0.79 2.76 -26.12
CA VAL A 92 -0.59 3.43 -24.82
C VAL A 92 -1.89 3.26 -24.04
N CYS A 93 -1.83 2.52 -22.94
CA CYS A 93 -3.00 2.31 -22.11
C CYS A 93 -3.22 3.51 -21.20
N GLU A 94 -4.34 4.20 -21.38
CA GLU A 94 -4.80 5.30 -20.55
C GLU A 94 -6.25 4.99 -20.14
N VAL A 95 -6.54 5.00 -18.84
CA VAL A 95 -7.85 4.58 -18.31
C VAL A 95 -8.47 5.72 -17.49
N PRO A 96 -9.80 5.90 -17.55
CA PRO A 96 -10.50 6.77 -16.62
C PRO A 96 -10.44 6.18 -15.20
N PHE A 97 -10.30 7.03 -14.19
CA PHE A 97 -10.41 6.58 -12.81
C PHE A 97 -11.87 6.43 -12.39
N GLU A 98 -12.21 5.40 -11.64
CA GLU A 98 -13.60 5.03 -11.35
C GLU A 98 -14.36 6.13 -10.59
N ALA A 99 -13.82 6.59 -9.46
CA ALA A 99 -14.46 7.62 -8.65
C ALA A 99 -14.47 9.01 -9.33
N VAL A 100 -13.53 9.25 -10.27
CA VAL A 100 -13.42 10.51 -11.02
C VAL A 100 -13.24 10.26 -12.52
N THR A 101 -14.27 9.71 -13.16
CA THR A 101 -14.27 9.30 -14.58
C THR A 101 -13.87 10.34 -15.63
N THR A 102 -13.82 11.62 -15.28
CA THR A 102 -13.34 12.71 -16.15
C THR A 102 -11.82 12.85 -16.16
N GLU A 103 -11.12 12.23 -15.21
CA GLU A 103 -9.67 12.24 -15.08
C GLU A 103 -9.09 10.91 -15.58
N ILE A 104 -7.92 10.99 -16.22
CA ILE A 104 -7.27 9.85 -16.88
C ILE A 104 -5.86 9.67 -16.31
N TYR A 105 -5.47 8.41 -16.12
CA TYR A 105 -4.12 8.01 -15.71
C TYR A 105 -3.60 6.87 -16.59
N GLY A 106 -2.37 6.45 -16.32
CA GLY A 106 -1.68 5.43 -17.10
C GLY A 106 -0.88 6.03 -18.26
N GLY A 107 -0.13 5.19 -18.95
CA GLY A 107 0.75 5.61 -20.02
C GLY A 107 1.77 4.52 -20.38
N ASN A 108 2.93 4.93 -20.84
CA ASN A 108 4.01 4.04 -21.25
C ASN A 108 5.38 4.40 -20.66
N ASN A 109 5.41 5.27 -19.64
CA ASN A 109 6.65 5.71 -18.99
C ASN A 109 6.80 5.09 -17.59
N PRO A 110 7.43 3.90 -17.46
CA PRO A 110 7.66 3.29 -16.14
C PRO A 110 8.59 4.13 -15.24
N ALA A 111 9.35 5.07 -15.79
CA ALA A 111 10.19 5.99 -15.02
C ALA A 111 9.49 7.34 -14.77
N ASP A 112 8.15 7.42 -14.92
CA ASP A 112 7.42 8.65 -14.60
C ASP A 112 7.72 9.12 -13.17
N ASN A 113 7.81 10.44 -13.01
CA ASN A 113 8.10 11.08 -11.74
C ASN A 113 6.95 12.04 -11.44
N SER A 114 6.06 11.59 -10.56
CA SER A 114 4.91 12.32 -10.03
C SER A 114 5.24 13.10 -8.75
N GLY A 115 6.51 13.08 -8.30
CA GLY A 115 6.99 13.92 -7.22
C GLY A 115 7.67 13.20 -6.05
N VAL A 116 7.52 13.78 -4.87
CA VAL A 116 8.08 13.30 -3.60
C VAL A 116 6.99 13.35 -2.53
N LEU A 117 6.81 12.23 -1.83
CA LEU A 117 6.11 12.10 -0.56
C LEU A 117 7.14 11.57 0.45
N LYS A 118 7.58 12.44 1.37
CA LYS A 118 8.53 12.07 2.42
C LYS A 118 8.17 12.68 3.77
N TYR A 119 8.06 11.84 4.80
CA TYR A 119 7.54 12.22 6.13
C TYR A 119 6.18 12.91 6.00
N VAL A 120 5.21 12.16 5.45
CA VAL A 120 3.85 12.63 5.20
C VAL A 120 2.86 11.79 6.03
N GLN A 121 1.97 12.47 6.73
CA GLN A 121 0.84 11.87 7.43
C GLN A 121 -0.45 12.19 6.68
N ILE A 122 -1.22 11.17 6.34
CA ILE A 122 -2.53 11.28 5.71
C ILE A 122 -3.53 10.68 6.70
N LEU A 123 -4.35 11.52 7.30
CA LEU A 123 -5.17 11.17 8.45
C LEU A 123 -6.65 11.32 8.09
N PHE A 124 -7.49 10.40 8.53
CA PHE A 124 -8.95 10.57 8.55
C PHE A 124 -9.58 10.78 7.15
N ALA A 125 -8.97 10.21 6.11
CA ALA A 125 -9.44 10.26 4.72
C ALA A 125 -10.46 9.15 4.41
N GLY A 126 -10.83 8.90 3.15
CA GLY A 126 -11.67 7.75 2.77
C GLY A 126 -13.09 8.06 2.31
N ASP A 127 -13.46 9.33 2.11
CA ASP A 127 -14.87 9.73 1.90
C ASP A 127 -15.40 9.46 0.48
N ALA A 128 -16.69 9.16 0.40
CA ALA A 128 -17.45 8.97 -0.83
C ALA A 128 -17.57 10.27 -1.63
N VAL A 129 -16.96 10.32 -2.83
CA VAL A 129 -17.06 11.49 -3.72
C VAL A 129 -18.29 11.44 -4.61
N ARG A 130 -18.87 10.24 -4.83
CA ARG A 130 -20.17 10.02 -5.45
C ARG A 130 -20.86 8.84 -4.77
N GLN A 131 -22.09 8.54 -5.16
CA GLN A 131 -22.79 7.38 -4.64
C GLN A 131 -22.04 6.11 -5.06
N ASP A 132 -21.69 5.26 -4.10
CA ASP A 132 -21.00 3.98 -4.28
C ASP A 132 -19.61 4.13 -4.95
N GLU A 133 -18.97 5.29 -4.77
CA GLU A 133 -17.66 5.62 -5.35
C GLU A 133 -16.85 6.44 -4.33
N GLU A 134 -16.08 5.72 -3.53
CA GLU A 134 -15.18 6.21 -2.50
C GLU A 134 -13.79 6.55 -3.06
N LEU A 135 -13.03 7.34 -2.28
CA LEU A 135 -11.61 7.57 -2.52
C LEU A 135 -10.83 7.07 -1.31
N ASN A 136 -9.63 6.58 -1.55
CA ASN A 136 -8.76 6.03 -0.54
C ASN A 136 -8.01 7.12 0.23
N GLY A 137 -7.31 6.75 1.30
CA GLY A 137 -6.35 7.63 1.96
C GLY A 137 -5.30 8.15 0.98
N LEU A 138 -4.63 7.24 0.28
CA LEU A 138 -3.65 7.55 -0.75
C LEU A 138 -3.80 6.64 -1.97
N THR A 139 -4.17 7.23 -3.10
CA THR A 139 -4.32 6.53 -4.37
C THR A 139 -3.13 6.78 -5.30
N PHE A 140 -2.52 5.72 -5.79
CA PHE A 140 -1.50 5.76 -6.84
C PHE A 140 -2.05 5.27 -8.18
N ASN A 141 -2.40 6.22 -9.04
CA ASN A 141 -2.95 5.97 -10.36
C ASN A 141 -1.85 5.96 -11.42
N GLY A 142 -1.31 4.79 -11.77
CA GLY A 142 -0.27 4.65 -12.80
C GLY A 142 0.99 5.45 -12.49
N VAL A 143 1.41 5.48 -11.22
CA VAL A 143 2.59 6.26 -10.78
C VAL A 143 3.89 5.51 -11.08
N GLY A 144 4.88 6.24 -11.57
CA GLY A 144 6.16 5.67 -12.01
C GLY A 144 7.21 5.53 -10.91
N SER A 145 8.22 4.71 -11.20
CA SER A 145 9.37 4.44 -10.32
C SER A 145 10.29 5.65 -10.07
N GLY A 146 10.11 6.75 -10.81
CA GLY A 146 10.82 8.01 -10.59
C GLY A 146 10.25 8.86 -9.45
N THR A 147 9.09 8.48 -8.90
CA THR A 147 8.46 9.11 -7.74
C THR A 147 9.07 8.57 -6.45
N ILE A 148 9.37 9.46 -5.50
CA ILE A 148 9.87 9.06 -4.17
C ILE A 148 8.69 8.97 -3.22
N VAL A 149 8.51 7.80 -2.60
CA VAL A 149 7.53 7.56 -1.54
C VAL A 149 8.28 6.90 -0.38
N ASP A 150 8.55 7.64 0.67
CA ASP A 150 9.38 7.18 1.79
C ASP A 150 8.89 7.79 3.11
N TYR A 151 8.64 7.02 4.16
CA TYR A 151 8.05 7.52 5.42
C TYR A 151 6.69 8.17 5.19
N VAL A 152 5.70 7.34 4.86
CA VAL A 152 4.30 7.76 4.67
C VAL A 152 3.40 7.00 5.62
N GLN A 153 2.57 7.73 6.36
CA GLN A 153 1.55 7.16 7.21
C GLN A 153 0.18 7.44 6.63
N VAL A 154 -0.67 6.43 6.60
CA VAL A 154 -2.12 6.58 6.46
C VAL A 154 -2.78 6.08 7.75
N HIS A 155 -3.65 6.89 8.33
CA HIS A 155 -4.28 6.60 9.61
C HIS A 155 -5.78 6.85 9.58
N ALA A 156 -6.55 5.89 10.10
CA ALA A 156 -7.99 6.02 10.31
C ALA A 156 -8.78 6.44 9.05
N GLY A 157 -8.44 5.87 7.90
CA GLY A 157 -9.21 6.03 6.65
C GLY A 157 -10.54 5.27 6.71
N LEU A 158 -11.58 5.81 6.06
CA LEU A 158 -12.89 5.15 5.94
C LEU A 158 -12.88 4.04 4.89
N ASP A 159 -12.18 4.30 3.80
CA ASP A 159 -11.88 3.37 2.72
C ASP A 159 -10.39 2.95 2.83
N ASP A 160 -9.82 2.40 1.76
CA ASP A 160 -8.47 1.85 1.77
C ASP A 160 -7.39 2.82 2.26
N GLY A 161 -6.36 2.27 2.88
CA GLY A 161 -5.20 3.03 3.35
C GLY A 161 -4.40 3.56 2.16
N ILE A 162 -3.83 2.63 1.40
CA ILE A 162 -3.18 2.90 0.13
C ILE A 162 -3.77 1.95 -0.91
N GLU A 163 -4.18 2.49 -2.05
CA GLU A 163 -4.53 1.68 -3.21
C GLU A 163 -3.67 2.03 -4.42
N VAL A 164 -3.16 1.01 -5.10
CA VAL A 164 -2.27 1.16 -6.26
C VAL A 164 -2.93 0.62 -7.52
N PHE A 165 -3.34 1.52 -8.41
CA PHE A 165 -3.85 1.19 -9.73
C PHE A 165 -2.73 1.18 -10.77
N GLY A 166 -2.07 0.03 -10.91
CA GLY A 166 -1.00 -0.15 -11.88
C GLY A 166 0.23 0.72 -11.63
N GLY A 167 1.06 0.89 -12.64
CA GLY A 167 2.31 1.64 -12.55
C GLY A 167 3.46 0.85 -11.96
N THR A 168 4.48 1.56 -11.50
CA THR A 168 5.78 1.02 -11.05
C THR A 168 6.32 1.76 -9.82
N VAL A 169 5.44 2.45 -9.09
CA VAL A 169 5.80 3.20 -7.89
C VAL A 169 6.53 2.30 -6.89
N GLN A 170 7.53 2.85 -6.23
CA GLN A 170 8.34 2.15 -5.25
C GLN A 170 8.23 2.88 -3.90
N MET A 171 7.99 2.13 -2.83
CA MET A 171 7.61 2.70 -1.53
C MET A 171 8.47 2.14 -0.39
N LYS A 172 8.94 2.98 0.53
CA LYS A 172 9.67 2.52 1.72
C LYS A 172 9.12 3.16 2.99
N HIS A 173 9.14 2.45 4.12
CA HIS A 173 8.63 2.94 5.42
C HIS A 173 7.16 3.39 5.35
N LEU A 174 6.24 2.43 5.26
CA LEU A 174 4.80 2.66 5.22
C LEU A 174 4.16 2.29 6.56
N VAL A 175 3.33 3.17 7.12
CA VAL A 175 2.55 2.92 8.35
C VAL A 175 1.07 3.04 8.04
N LEU A 176 0.35 1.94 8.09
CA LEU A 176 -1.08 1.85 7.78
C LEU A 176 -1.82 1.39 9.01
N THR A 177 -2.60 2.28 9.61
CA THR A 177 -3.14 2.07 10.96
C THR A 177 -4.60 2.44 11.03
N ASN A 178 -5.42 1.61 11.67
CA ASN A 178 -6.84 1.85 11.88
C ASN A 178 -7.66 2.10 10.60
N ILE A 179 -7.24 1.55 9.47
CA ILE A 179 -8.00 1.61 8.22
C ILE A 179 -9.31 0.81 8.38
N ARG A 180 -10.41 1.34 7.85
CA ARG A 180 -11.75 0.73 7.98
C ARG A 180 -12.13 -0.21 6.84
N ASP A 181 -11.38 -0.15 5.74
CA ASP A 181 -11.40 -1.15 4.67
C ASP A 181 -10.02 -1.83 4.52
N ASP A 182 -9.45 -1.96 3.32
CA ASP A 182 -8.18 -2.64 3.09
C ASP A 182 -6.99 -1.73 3.37
N SER A 183 -5.98 -2.24 4.09
CA SER A 183 -4.85 -1.38 4.46
C SER A 183 -3.98 -1.04 3.24
N LEU A 184 -3.59 -2.05 2.47
CA LEU A 184 -2.87 -1.89 1.21
C LEU A 184 -3.55 -2.75 0.14
N ASP A 185 -4.15 -2.10 -0.86
CA ASP A 185 -4.71 -2.75 -2.03
C ASP A 185 -3.91 -2.39 -3.30
N TRP A 186 -3.93 -3.29 -4.27
CA TRP A 186 -3.49 -3.01 -5.61
C TRP A 186 -4.29 -3.75 -6.67
N THR A 187 -4.36 -3.11 -7.82
CA THR A 187 -4.97 -3.66 -9.02
C THR A 187 -4.26 -3.10 -10.26
N ASN A 188 -4.84 -3.32 -11.43
CA ASN A 188 -4.46 -2.75 -12.72
C ASN A 188 -2.98 -2.91 -13.13
N GLY A 189 -2.30 -3.94 -12.63
CA GLY A 189 -0.98 -4.32 -13.14
C GLY A 189 0.21 -3.68 -12.43
N TRP A 190 0.15 -3.44 -11.12
CA TRP A 190 1.26 -2.82 -10.38
C TRP A 190 2.55 -3.67 -10.44
N GLN A 191 3.62 -3.09 -11.00
CA GLN A 191 4.94 -3.72 -11.14
C GLN A 191 6.01 -2.98 -10.32
N GLY A 192 5.65 -2.57 -9.10
CA GLY A 192 6.53 -1.81 -8.22
C GLY A 192 7.16 -2.64 -7.11
N ARG A 193 7.57 -1.95 -6.05
CA ARG A 193 8.25 -2.53 -4.89
C ARG A 193 7.83 -1.83 -3.61
N ALA A 194 7.78 -2.55 -2.49
CA ALA A 194 7.68 -1.91 -1.19
C ALA A 194 8.49 -2.60 -0.10
N GLN A 195 9.08 -1.83 0.82
CA GLN A 195 9.86 -2.35 1.94
C GLN A 195 9.60 -1.59 3.25
N PHE A 196 9.62 -2.30 4.38
CA PHE A 196 9.36 -1.77 5.73
C PHE A 196 7.93 -1.24 5.84
N ILE A 197 7.00 -2.17 6.06
CA ILE A 197 5.56 -1.89 6.08
C ILE A 197 5.00 -2.35 7.42
N LEU A 198 4.43 -1.43 8.18
CA LEU A 198 3.63 -1.75 9.36
C LEU A 198 2.16 -1.58 9.00
N ILE A 199 1.39 -2.66 9.12
CA ILE A 199 -0.07 -2.64 9.08
C ILE A 199 -0.59 -3.03 10.46
N LYS A 200 -1.39 -2.16 11.07
CA LYS A 200 -2.12 -2.43 12.33
C LYS A 200 -3.60 -2.17 12.10
N GLN A 201 -4.36 -3.25 11.98
CA GLN A 201 -5.80 -3.19 11.76
C GLN A 201 -6.53 -2.40 12.85
N ALA A 202 -7.62 -1.73 12.47
CA ALA A 202 -8.51 -1.11 13.45
C ALA A 202 -9.02 -2.15 14.44
N ALA A 203 -9.32 -1.74 15.68
CA ALA A 203 -9.78 -2.67 16.71
C ALA A 203 -11.20 -3.20 16.43
N ASP A 204 -12.02 -2.43 15.72
CA ASP A 204 -13.45 -2.64 15.54
C ASP A 204 -13.94 -2.60 14.07
N SER A 205 -13.05 -2.35 13.12
CA SER A 205 -13.35 -2.21 11.68
C SER A 205 -12.15 -2.68 10.83
N GLY A 206 -12.17 -2.53 9.51
CA GLY A 206 -11.16 -3.06 8.59
C GLY A 206 -11.54 -4.41 7.99
N ASP A 207 -11.21 -4.61 6.71
CA ASP A 207 -11.42 -5.86 5.99
C ASP A 207 -10.09 -6.63 5.85
N ARG A 208 -9.15 -6.18 5.00
CA ARG A 208 -7.89 -6.89 4.73
C ARG A 208 -6.66 -6.10 5.16
N GLY A 209 -5.63 -6.83 5.59
CA GLY A 209 -4.28 -6.27 5.65
C GLY A 209 -3.80 -5.92 4.24
N ILE A 210 -3.96 -6.87 3.32
CA ILE A 210 -3.68 -6.70 1.90
C ILE A 210 -4.79 -7.34 1.08
N GLU A 211 -5.33 -6.58 0.13
CA GLU A 211 -6.04 -7.10 -1.04
C GLU A 211 -5.13 -6.95 -2.28
N ALA A 212 -5.20 -7.91 -3.19
CA ALA A 212 -4.21 -8.04 -4.24
C ALA A 212 -4.82 -8.60 -5.52
N ASP A 213 -5.04 -7.70 -6.46
CA ASP A 213 -5.64 -7.97 -7.76
C ASP A 213 -4.66 -7.77 -8.90
N ASN A 214 -4.87 -8.49 -10.01
CA ASN A 214 -4.30 -8.07 -11.28
C ASN A 214 -5.26 -7.17 -12.07
N ASN A 215 -6.48 -7.66 -12.30
CA ASN A 215 -7.54 -6.96 -12.99
C ASN A 215 -8.85 -7.71 -12.77
N GLU A 216 -9.92 -7.02 -12.39
CA GLU A 216 -11.21 -7.62 -12.07
C GLU A 216 -11.92 -8.28 -13.28
N VAL A 217 -11.77 -7.70 -14.47
CA VAL A 217 -12.53 -8.12 -15.66
C VAL A 217 -11.78 -9.21 -16.43
N ASP A 218 -10.48 -9.02 -16.63
CA ASP A 218 -9.61 -9.99 -17.29
C ASP A 218 -8.38 -10.24 -16.43
N ASN A 219 -8.47 -11.27 -15.58
CA ASN A 219 -7.38 -11.76 -14.74
C ASN A 219 -6.09 -12.07 -15.53
N GLY A 220 -6.17 -12.25 -16.86
CA GLY A 220 -5.06 -12.46 -17.78
C GLY A 220 -4.31 -11.19 -18.20
N SER A 221 -4.83 -10.01 -17.86
CA SER A 221 -4.36 -8.71 -18.31
C SER A 221 -2.86 -8.47 -18.11
N THR A 222 -2.25 -7.75 -19.04
CA THR A 222 -0.84 -7.34 -18.99
C THR A 222 -0.69 -5.82 -19.06
N PRO A 223 0.29 -5.21 -18.37
CA PRO A 223 1.20 -5.84 -17.41
C PRO A 223 0.46 -6.48 -16.24
N ARG A 224 1.00 -7.59 -15.74
CA ARG A 224 0.42 -8.30 -14.60
C ARG A 224 0.86 -7.61 -13.31
N ALA A 225 -0.03 -7.49 -12.34
CA ALA A 225 0.34 -7.05 -11.01
C ALA A 225 1.29 -8.10 -10.42
N GLN A 226 2.52 -7.69 -10.16
CA GLN A 226 3.56 -8.55 -9.60
C GLN A 226 4.56 -7.67 -8.84
N PRO A 227 4.12 -6.99 -7.77
CA PRO A 227 5.05 -6.22 -6.95
C PRO A 227 5.99 -7.15 -6.19
N ILE A 228 7.11 -6.60 -5.72
CA ILE A 228 8.00 -7.26 -4.76
C ILE A 228 7.87 -6.56 -3.41
N LEU A 229 7.47 -7.28 -2.38
CA LEU A 229 7.29 -6.76 -1.02
C LEU A 229 8.30 -7.42 -0.08
N SER A 230 8.91 -6.66 0.84
CA SER A 230 9.80 -7.21 1.86
C SER A 230 9.63 -6.51 3.20
N ASN A 231 9.86 -7.22 4.30
CA ASN A 231 9.89 -6.64 5.65
C ASN A 231 8.55 -6.00 6.04
N MET A 232 7.49 -6.80 6.02
CA MET A 232 6.16 -6.38 6.48
C MET A 232 5.84 -6.97 7.85
N THR A 233 5.20 -6.19 8.70
CA THR A 233 4.55 -6.67 9.93
C THR A 233 3.07 -6.29 9.86
N ILE A 234 2.20 -7.30 9.77
CA ILE A 234 0.74 -7.13 9.70
C ILE A 234 0.13 -7.68 10.99
N LEU A 235 -0.57 -6.81 11.71
CA LEU A 235 -1.29 -7.14 12.94
C LEU A 235 -2.80 -7.07 12.70
N GLY A 236 -3.45 -8.22 12.83
CA GLY A 236 -4.89 -8.37 12.67
C GLY A 236 -5.67 -8.28 13.97
N ARG A 237 -6.94 -7.94 13.83
CA ARG A 237 -7.96 -8.05 14.89
C ARG A 237 -8.80 -9.30 14.70
N THR A 238 -9.55 -9.68 15.73
CA THR A 238 -10.55 -10.76 15.60
C THR A 238 -11.77 -10.29 14.81
N GLY A 239 -12.18 -11.06 13.81
CA GLY A 239 -13.39 -10.83 13.03
C GLY A 239 -13.63 -11.97 12.04
N SER A 240 -14.89 -12.26 11.71
CA SER A 240 -15.26 -13.44 10.90
C SER A 240 -14.95 -13.32 9.41
N ALA A 241 -14.64 -12.12 8.92
CA ALA A 241 -14.37 -11.85 7.50
C ALA A 241 -13.07 -11.04 7.29
N VAL A 242 -12.23 -10.93 8.31
CA VAL A 242 -11.02 -10.08 8.25
C VAL A 242 -9.85 -10.97 7.87
N GLU A 243 -9.24 -10.79 6.70
CA GLU A 243 -8.09 -11.59 6.26
C GLU A 243 -6.78 -10.79 6.32
N GLY A 244 -5.67 -11.50 6.53
CA GLY A 244 -4.35 -10.89 6.53
C GLY A 244 -3.93 -10.44 5.14
N VAL A 245 -3.87 -11.39 4.20
CA VAL A 245 -3.51 -11.19 2.80
C VAL A 245 -4.43 -12.01 1.92
N LEU A 246 -5.22 -11.37 1.06
CA LEU A 246 -5.99 -12.00 0.00
C LEU A 246 -5.30 -11.80 -1.34
N LEU A 247 -4.92 -12.89 -1.99
CA LEU A 247 -4.35 -12.90 -3.34
C LEU A 247 -5.39 -13.40 -4.33
N ARG A 248 -5.88 -12.55 -5.23
CA ARG A 248 -6.97 -12.91 -6.13
C ARG A 248 -6.81 -12.34 -7.54
N ARG A 249 -7.80 -12.64 -8.40
CA ARG A 249 -7.94 -12.07 -9.76
C ARG A 249 -6.67 -12.15 -10.62
N GLY A 250 -5.87 -13.20 -10.45
CA GLY A 250 -4.65 -13.44 -11.21
C GLY A 250 -3.43 -12.64 -10.76
N THR A 251 -3.42 -12.00 -9.60
CA THR A 251 -2.22 -11.31 -9.12
C THR A 251 -1.01 -12.26 -9.05
N GLY A 252 0.15 -11.73 -9.41
CA GLY A 252 1.43 -12.20 -8.90
C GLY A 252 1.83 -11.37 -7.68
N VAL A 253 2.86 -11.80 -6.96
CA VAL A 253 3.60 -11.00 -5.97
C VAL A 253 4.76 -11.83 -5.45
N ASN A 254 5.90 -11.21 -5.14
CA ASN A 254 6.99 -11.87 -4.45
C ASN A 254 7.16 -11.23 -3.06
N ILE A 255 6.75 -11.94 -2.01
CA ILE A 255 6.83 -11.48 -0.62
C ILE A 255 8.03 -12.13 0.09
N TRP A 256 8.78 -11.32 0.82
CA TRP A 256 9.97 -11.74 1.56
C TRP A 256 9.93 -11.23 3.01
N ASN A 257 10.56 -11.95 3.93
CA ASN A 257 10.88 -11.46 5.28
C ASN A 257 9.67 -10.83 5.99
N SER A 258 8.49 -11.44 5.95
CA SER A 258 7.25 -10.80 6.41
C SER A 258 6.53 -11.60 7.49
N VAL A 259 5.74 -10.91 8.31
CA VAL A 259 5.04 -11.48 9.46
C VAL A 259 3.58 -11.07 9.38
N ILE A 260 2.68 -12.05 9.42
CA ILE A 260 1.23 -11.84 9.43
C ILE A 260 0.67 -12.54 10.65
N VAL A 261 0.14 -11.79 11.62
CA VAL A 261 -0.33 -12.35 12.88
C VAL A 261 -1.59 -11.66 13.37
N GLY A 262 -2.25 -12.29 14.34
CA GLY A 262 -3.37 -11.69 15.06
C GLY A 262 -4.71 -12.34 14.73
N GLY A 263 -5.81 -11.64 14.97
CA GLY A 263 -7.12 -12.27 15.01
C GLY A 263 -7.74 -12.65 13.65
N PHE A 264 -7.03 -12.51 12.53
CA PHE A 264 -7.56 -12.74 11.19
C PHE A 264 -8.21 -14.12 11.03
N SER A 265 -9.28 -14.21 10.23
CA SER A 265 -9.92 -15.49 9.86
C SER A 265 -8.98 -16.38 9.04
N SER A 266 -8.11 -15.77 8.23
CA SER A 266 -7.00 -16.37 7.51
C SER A 266 -5.82 -15.38 7.52
N CYS A 267 -4.58 -15.81 7.74
CA CYS A 267 -3.43 -14.93 7.46
C CYS A 267 -3.23 -14.78 5.93
N LEU A 268 -3.48 -15.85 5.17
CA LEU A 268 -3.24 -15.91 3.74
C LEU A 268 -4.34 -16.70 3.03
N THR A 269 -4.89 -16.10 1.98
CA THR A 269 -5.86 -16.73 1.08
C THR A 269 -5.38 -16.57 -0.36
N ILE A 270 -5.38 -17.67 -1.11
CA ILE A 270 -5.24 -17.66 -2.56
C ILE A 270 -6.61 -17.95 -3.16
N ASP A 271 -7.07 -17.07 -4.04
CA ASP A 271 -8.40 -17.14 -4.65
C ASP A 271 -8.34 -16.96 -6.18
N GLY A 272 -9.10 -17.79 -6.88
CA GLY A 272 -9.30 -17.70 -8.31
C GLY A 272 -8.36 -18.62 -9.12
N PRO A 273 -8.88 -19.32 -10.15
CA PRO A 273 -8.08 -20.24 -10.96
C PRO A 273 -6.82 -19.63 -11.58
N ALA A 274 -6.89 -18.37 -12.01
CA ALA A 274 -5.74 -17.66 -12.57
C ALA A 274 -4.64 -17.46 -11.52
N THR A 275 -5.00 -17.08 -10.29
CA THR A 275 -4.05 -16.87 -9.20
C THR A 275 -3.40 -18.19 -8.78
N PHE A 276 -4.17 -19.27 -8.66
CA PHE A 276 -3.62 -20.61 -8.41
C PHE A 276 -2.65 -21.07 -9.52
N ALA A 277 -2.96 -20.80 -10.78
CA ALA A 277 -2.05 -21.08 -11.89
C ALA A 277 -0.74 -20.27 -11.79
N HIS A 278 -0.82 -19.00 -11.36
CA HIS A 278 0.35 -18.14 -11.14
C HIS A 278 1.12 -18.46 -9.87
N ALA A 279 0.53 -19.08 -8.86
CA ALA A 279 1.26 -19.62 -7.71
C ALA A 279 2.13 -20.83 -8.10
N GLY A 280 1.62 -21.70 -8.97
CA GLY A 280 2.19 -23.03 -9.18
C GLY A 280 1.92 -23.94 -7.98
N THR A 281 2.26 -25.22 -8.07
CA THR A 281 1.92 -26.21 -7.03
C THR A 281 3.01 -26.31 -5.95
N PRO A 282 2.71 -26.85 -4.76
CA PRO A 282 3.73 -27.11 -3.75
C PRO A 282 4.92 -27.89 -4.31
N GLY A 283 6.13 -27.37 -4.12
CA GLY A 283 7.37 -27.94 -4.69
C GLY A 283 7.61 -27.72 -6.20
N SER A 284 6.69 -27.06 -6.90
CA SER A 284 6.82 -26.69 -8.33
C SER A 284 6.18 -25.32 -8.60
N LEU A 285 6.70 -24.29 -7.92
CA LEU A 285 6.25 -22.90 -8.03
C LEU A 285 6.49 -22.35 -9.44
N SER A 286 5.64 -21.41 -9.87
CA SER A 286 5.84 -20.73 -11.15
C SER A 286 6.94 -19.65 -11.10
N GLY A 287 7.20 -19.09 -9.91
CA GLY A 287 8.02 -17.90 -9.69
C GLY A 287 7.29 -16.55 -9.78
N THR A 288 6.07 -16.50 -10.35
CA THR A 288 5.25 -15.28 -10.46
C THR A 288 4.60 -14.87 -9.13
N LEU A 289 4.21 -15.85 -8.33
CA LEU A 289 3.66 -15.66 -6.99
C LEU A 289 4.49 -16.53 -6.04
N THR A 290 5.11 -15.91 -5.03
CA THR A 290 5.92 -16.58 -4.00
C THR A 290 5.87 -15.84 -2.67
N ILE A 291 5.98 -16.56 -1.57
CA ILE A 291 6.24 -16.01 -0.23
C ILE A 291 7.40 -16.78 0.38
N GLN A 292 8.43 -16.08 0.87
CA GLN A 292 9.64 -16.70 1.42
C GLN A 292 10.08 -16.05 2.72
N ASN A 293 10.73 -16.83 3.58
CA ASN A 293 11.30 -16.42 4.87
C ASN A 293 10.29 -15.61 5.71
N SER A 294 9.06 -16.11 5.82
CA SER A 294 7.93 -15.38 6.42
C SER A 294 7.18 -16.20 7.47
N PHE A 295 6.52 -15.52 8.39
CA PHE A 295 5.80 -16.11 9.53
C PHE A 295 4.30 -15.83 9.46
N VAL A 296 3.51 -16.84 9.77
CA VAL A 296 2.06 -16.71 9.98
C VAL A 296 1.64 -17.22 11.35
N ASN A 297 0.81 -16.45 12.06
CA ASN A 297 0.19 -16.86 13.31
C ASN A 297 -1.12 -16.10 13.56
N CYS A 298 -2.19 -16.55 12.91
CA CYS A 298 -3.52 -15.99 13.04
C CYS A 298 -4.51 -17.01 13.62
N THR A 299 -5.75 -16.57 13.92
CA THR A 299 -6.83 -17.48 14.35
C THR A 299 -7.03 -18.63 13.35
N GLY A 300 -7.05 -18.31 12.06
CA GLY A 300 -6.79 -19.26 10.99
C GLY A 300 -5.60 -18.78 10.17
N ASN A 301 -4.63 -19.65 9.89
CA ASN A 301 -3.47 -19.23 9.09
C ASN A 301 -3.77 -19.18 7.59
N PHE A 302 -4.61 -20.08 7.09
CA PHE A 302 -4.78 -20.28 5.65
C PHE A 302 -6.25 -20.54 5.31
N ALA A 303 -6.69 -20.02 4.17
CA ALA A 303 -7.91 -20.44 3.51
C ALA A 303 -7.66 -20.69 2.02
N ASP A 304 -8.47 -21.59 1.46
CA ASP A 304 -8.44 -21.95 0.04
C ASP A 304 -9.64 -21.29 -0.63
N GLY A 305 -9.38 -20.34 -1.51
CA GLY A 305 -10.42 -19.62 -2.26
C GLY A 305 -10.97 -20.40 -3.44
N GLU A 306 -11.74 -19.71 -4.29
CA GLU A 306 -12.34 -20.29 -5.47
C GLU A 306 -11.30 -20.91 -6.41
N GLY A 307 -11.59 -22.10 -6.95
CA GLY A 307 -10.73 -22.72 -7.96
C GLY A 307 -9.44 -23.30 -7.41
N ALA A 308 -9.36 -23.54 -6.09
CA ALA A 308 -8.21 -24.17 -5.46
C ALA A 308 -7.84 -25.51 -6.11
N THR A 309 -6.56 -25.63 -6.47
CA THR A 309 -5.96 -26.85 -7.03
C THR A 309 -4.95 -27.51 -6.09
N PHE A 310 -4.65 -26.85 -4.98
CA PHE A 310 -3.80 -27.29 -3.87
C PHE A 310 -4.20 -26.50 -2.61
N ALA A 311 -3.81 -26.98 -1.43
CA ALA A 311 -4.00 -26.23 -0.19
C ALA A 311 -2.98 -25.08 -0.08
N THR A 312 -3.46 -23.89 0.27
CA THR A 312 -2.64 -22.68 0.47
C THR A 312 -1.60 -22.89 1.57
N ALA A 313 -1.95 -23.68 2.60
CA ALA A 313 -1.03 -24.10 3.65
C ALA A 313 0.18 -24.89 3.11
N ASP A 314 -0.07 -25.90 2.28
CA ASP A 314 1.00 -26.72 1.68
C ASP A 314 1.87 -25.89 0.73
N TRP A 315 1.24 -24.99 -0.03
CA TRP A 315 1.96 -24.09 -0.92
C TRP A 315 2.89 -23.14 -0.16
N PHE A 316 2.41 -22.52 0.93
CA PHE A 316 3.20 -21.64 1.77
C PHE A 316 4.34 -22.40 2.46
N LEU A 317 4.05 -23.54 3.10
CA LEU A 317 5.03 -24.31 3.87
C LEU A 317 6.06 -25.06 3.00
N SER A 318 5.78 -25.24 1.70
CA SER A 318 6.76 -25.81 0.75
C SER A 318 7.86 -24.83 0.33
N GLN A 319 7.72 -23.54 0.66
CA GLN A 319 8.64 -22.48 0.28
C GLN A 319 9.71 -22.23 1.36
N SER A 320 10.85 -21.69 0.92
CA SER A 320 12.04 -21.52 1.76
C SER A 320 11.77 -20.72 3.03
N GLU A 321 12.13 -21.30 4.18
CA GLU A 321 12.15 -20.65 5.50
C GLU A 321 10.81 -20.06 5.96
N ASN A 322 9.70 -20.49 5.37
CA ASN A 322 8.37 -20.12 5.85
C ASN A 322 8.00 -20.91 7.11
N GLN A 323 7.43 -20.22 8.09
CA GLN A 323 7.10 -20.78 9.39
C GLN A 323 5.65 -20.45 9.78
N GLN A 324 5.05 -21.35 10.56
CA GLN A 324 3.79 -21.09 11.24
C GLN A 324 4.01 -21.19 12.76
N GLY A 325 3.47 -20.24 13.51
CA GLY A 325 3.58 -20.19 14.96
C GLY A 325 3.98 -18.81 15.49
N ASP A 326 3.86 -18.65 16.80
CA ASP A 326 4.02 -17.37 17.47
C ASP A 326 5.43 -16.78 17.26
N PRO A 327 5.55 -15.61 16.60
CA PRO A 327 6.82 -14.95 16.38
C PRO A 327 7.27 -14.11 17.58
N LEU A 328 6.57 -14.15 18.73
CA LEU A 328 6.92 -13.46 19.97
C LEU A 328 7.02 -11.94 19.80
N LEU A 329 5.92 -11.31 19.37
CA LEU A 329 5.84 -9.85 19.32
C LEU A 329 5.43 -9.25 20.68
N SER A 330 5.97 -8.08 20.99
CA SER A 330 5.50 -7.18 22.04
C SER A 330 4.89 -5.94 21.38
N GLY A 331 3.57 -5.95 21.18
CA GLY A 331 2.92 -4.97 20.30
C GLY A 331 3.24 -5.27 18.83
N TYR A 332 3.80 -4.30 18.11
CA TYR A 332 4.26 -4.48 16.72
C TYR A 332 5.76 -4.77 16.60
N LEU A 333 6.51 -4.75 17.70
CA LEU A 333 7.95 -4.97 17.71
C LEU A 333 8.27 -6.41 18.12
N PRO A 334 9.32 -7.03 17.56
CA PRO A 334 9.84 -8.29 18.08
C PRO A 334 10.27 -8.16 19.56
N ALA A 335 9.82 -9.08 20.41
CA ALA A 335 10.28 -9.14 21.80
C ALA A 335 11.66 -9.82 21.89
N SER A 336 12.34 -9.64 23.03
CA SER A 336 13.59 -10.36 23.31
C SER A 336 13.40 -11.88 23.17
N GLY A 337 14.22 -12.51 22.31
CA GLY A 337 14.15 -13.93 22.02
C GLY A 337 13.22 -14.31 20.87
N SER A 338 12.60 -13.34 20.20
CA SER A 338 11.82 -13.57 18.99
C SER A 338 12.68 -14.26 17.90
N PRO A 339 12.13 -15.28 17.21
CA PRO A 339 12.83 -15.89 16.07
C PRO A 339 13.04 -14.93 14.90
N LEU A 340 12.27 -13.84 14.84
CA LEU A 340 12.34 -12.85 13.77
C LEU A 340 13.68 -12.10 13.73
N THR A 341 14.36 -11.97 14.88
CA THR A 341 15.62 -11.22 15.00
C THR A 341 16.84 -12.03 14.57
N LEU A 342 16.66 -13.32 14.27
CA LEU A 342 17.74 -14.30 14.02
C LEU A 342 17.79 -14.80 12.57
N GLY A 343 16.94 -14.28 11.69
CA GLY A 343 16.86 -14.75 10.30
C GLY A 343 16.38 -13.66 9.35
N GLY A 344 16.76 -13.73 8.09
CA GLY A 344 16.48 -12.69 7.09
C GLY A 344 17.16 -13.08 5.79
N VAL A 345 16.51 -12.84 4.66
CA VAL A 345 17.08 -13.10 3.34
C VAL A 345 17.09 -11.82 2.54
N ALA A 346 18.28 -11.39 2.11
CA ALA A 346 18.41 -10.22 1.25
C ALA A 346 17.71 -10.47 -0.09
N VAL A 347 16.78 -9.57 -0.45
CA VAL A 347 16.20 -9.56 -1.79
C VAL A 347 17.26 -9.07 -2.77
N ASN A 348 17.51 -9.84 -3.83
CA ASN A 348 18.51 -9.50 -4.84
C ASN A 348 18.00 -8.43 -5.82
N ASP A 349 17.70 -7.25 -5.30
CA ASP A 349 17.29 -6.07 -6.05
C ASP A 349 17.75 -4.81 -5.30
N PRO A 350 18.41 -3.85 -5.98
CA PRO A 350 19.06 -2.70 -5.33
C PRO A 350 18.10 -1.71 -4.65
N PHE A 351 16.79 -1.81 -4.91
CA PHE A 351 15.80 -1.03 -4.17
C PHE A 351 15.76 -1.40 -2.69
N PHE A 352 15.93 -2.69 -2.39
CA PHE A 352 15.79 -3.22 -1.04
C PHE A 352 17.05 -2.98 -0.22
N THR A 353 16.86 -2.46 0.99
CA THR A 353 17.88 -2.46 2.03
C THR A 353 18.09 -3.91 2.46
N ALA A 354 19.32 -4.41 2.36
CA ALA A 354 19.64 -5.76 2.84
C ALA A 354 19.55 -5.79 4.37
N VAL A 355 18.78 -6.74 4.90
CA VAL A 355 18.56 -6.95 6.33
C VAL A 355 18.68 -8.42 6.71
N ASP A 356 18.94 -8.68 7.98
CA ASP A 356 19.14 -10.00 8.59
C ASP A 356 18.01 -10.40 9.55
N TYR A 357 16.86 -9.74 9.46
CA TYR A 357 15.66 -9.97 10.28
C TYR A 357 14.38 -10.14 9.40
N VAL A 358 13.35 -10.75 9.99
CA VAL A 358 12.00 -10.90 9.43
C VAL A 358 11.06 -9.88 10.05
N GLY A 359 10.15 -9.33 9.27
CA GLY A 359 9.21 -8.29 9.68
C GLY A 359 9.74 -6.88 9.39
N ALA A 360 8.95 -5.88 9.75
CA ALA A 360 9.25 -4.47 9.52
C ALA A 360 10.33 -3.90 10.44
N PHE A 361 10.64 -4.58 11.55
CA PHE A 361 11.51 -4.10 12.62
C PHE A 361 12.51 -5.18 13.02
N LYS A 362 13.76 -4.79 13.26
CA LYS A 362 14.78 -5.73 13.76
C LYS A 362 14.50 -6.19 15.18
N ASP A 363 14.26 -5.23 16.08
CA ASP A 363 14.03 -5.43 17.50
C ASP A 363 13.41 -4.16 18.13
N GLU A 364 13.27 -4.14 19.45
CA GLU A 364 12.68 -3.03 20.22
C GLU A 364 13.42 -1.67 20.08
N ASN A 365 14.66 -1.68 19.61
CA ASN A 365 15.49 -0.49 19.40
C ASN A 365 15.46 0.02 17.96
N ASP A 366 14.87 -0.73 17.02
CA ASP A 366 14.80 -0.39 15.59
C ASP A 366 13.41 0.12 15.19
N ASP A 367 12.84 1.00 16.00
CA ASP A 367 11.50 1.53 15.77
C ASP A 367 11.55 2.82 14.94
N TRP A 368 11.59 2.66 13.61
CA TRP A 368 11.60 3.75 12.63
C TRP A 368 10.26 4.51 12.54
N THR A 369 9.22 4.11 13.27
CA THR A 369 7.93 4.82 13.30
C THR A 369 7.93 6.01 14.27
N ARG A 370 8.93 6.09 15.16
CA ARG A 370 9.02 7.15 16.18
C ARG A 370 9.25 8.52 15.56
N GLU A 371 8.90 9.56 16.33
CA GLU A 371 9.10 10.99 16.03
C GLU A 371 8.16 11.57 14.97
N TRP A 372 7.89 10.84 13.88
CA TRP A 372 7.23 11.41 12.70
C TRP A 372 5.80 10.95 12.47
N THR A 373 5.32 9.92 13.16
CA THR A 373 3.96 9.40 13.00
C THR A 373 2.96 10.08 13.92
N PHE A 374 1.72 10.20 13.45
CA PHE A 374 0.56 10.47 14.28
C PHE A 374 0.33 9.28 15.21
N ASN A 375 -0.03 9.54 16.47
CA ASN A 375 -0.13 8.50 17.48
C ASN A 375 -1.14 7.41 17.08
N PHE A 376 -0.66 6.17 16.99
CA PHE A 376 -1.43 4.99 16.62
C PHE A 376 -1.33 3.86 17.66
N ASN A 377 -0.73 4.14 18.83
CA ASN A 377 -0.53 3.14 19.88
C ASN A 377 -1.81 2.78 20.61
#